data_AF-A0A8X6UWC1-F1
#
_entry.id   AF-A0A8X6UWC1-F1
#
_cell.length_a   1.000
_cell.length_b   1.000
_cell.length_c   1.000
_cell.angle_alpha   90.00
_cell.angle_beta   90.00
_cell.angle_gamma   90.00
#
_symmetry.space_group_name_H-M   'P 1'
#
loop_
_entity.id
_entity.type
_entity.pdbx_description
1 polymer ?
#
loop_
_entity_poly.entity_id
_entity_poly.type
_entity_poly.pdbx_seq_one_letter_code
_entity_poly.pdbx_strand_id
1 'polypeptide(L)'
;MSHFTRDSYVPGPSKAEESDTDSNSQTSEEAKVQLKTALVYCEQLLLENNKIATEPSAVIKEEHMKIGEKLYSTIMETLAENIIVIEDDLILFEEADEEGLFEEVEDSGLQSDDEYHPDEKRSKIDTDDIPLDYKIKVVNLRKSTQNGA
;
A
#
# COMPACT_ATOMS: atom_id res chain seq x y z
N MET A 1 -26.92 64.86 14.45
CA MET A 1 -25.70 64.37 13.77
C MET A 1 -26.02 62.99 13.23
N SER A 2 -26.39 62.92 11.95
CA SER A 2 -26.58 61.68 11.21
C SER A 2 -25.26 61.31 10.56
N HIS A 3 -24.77 60.08 10.72
CA HIS A 3 -24.05 59.37 9.65
C HIS A 3 -24.21 57.87 9.89
N PHE A 4 -25.02 57.26 9.04
CA PHE A 4 -25.03 55.82 8.77
C PHE A 4 -24.34 55.66 7.42
N THR A 5 -23.20 54.99 7.38
CA THR A 5 -22.75 54.31 6.16
C THR A 5 -21.99 53.05 6.55
N ARG A 6 -22.54 51.95 6.03
CA ARG A 6 -22.13 50.57 6.08
C ARG A 6 -21.16 50.35 4.92
N ASP A 7 -19.88 50.13 5.22
CA ASP A 7 -18.88 49.64 4.27
C ASP A 7 -18.25 48.39 4.91
N SER A 8 -18.79 47.21 4.61
CA SER A 8 -18.39 46.33 3.51
C SER A 8 -17.21 45.43 3.91
N TYR A 9 -17.52 44.45 4.76
CA TYR A 9 -16.69 43.25 4.87
C TYR A 9 -16.80 42.52 3.53
N VAL A 10 -15.70 42.51 2.77
CA VAL A 10 -15.54 41.69 1.57
C VAL A 10 -14.69 40.50 1.97
N PRO A 11 -15.27 39.31 2.25
CA PRO A 11 -14.50 38.09 2.15
C PRO A 11 -14.16 37.92 0.68
N GLY A 12 -12.91 38.19 0.32
CA GLY A 12 -12.43 37.78 -0.99
C GLY A 12 -12.63 36.27 -1.13
N PRO A 13 -13.07 35.76 -2.30
CA PRO A 13 -12.93 34.36 -2.56
C PRO A 13 -11.43 34.13 -2.76
N SER A 14 -10.71 33.76 -1.70
CA SER A 14 -9.49 32.99 -1.86
C SER A 14 -9.95 31.64 -2.39
N LYS A 15 -10.12 31.64 -3.72
CA LYS A 15 -10.29 30.52 -4.61
C LYS A 15 -9.51 29.37 -3.99
N ALA A 16 -10.23 28.37 -3.49
CA ALA A 16 -9.65 27.06 -3.29
C ALA A 16 -9.06 26.71 -4.65
N GLU A 17 -7.75 26.76 -4.76
CA GLU A 17 -7.08 25.98 -5.78
C GLU A 17 -7.29 24.56 -5.32
N GLU A 18 -8.43 24.01 -5.74
CA GLU A 18 -8.58 22.60 -6.03
C GLU A 18 -7.46 22.31 -7.04
N SER A 19 -6.26 22.04 -6.54
CA SER A 19 -5.33 21.24 -7.30
C SER A 19 -5.99 19.88 -7.34
N ASP A 20 -6.81 19.69 -8.37
CA ASP A 20 -7.06 18.40 -8.99
C ASP A 20 -5.67 17.83 -9.27
N THR A 21 -5.12 17.18 -8.25
CA THR A 21 -3.98 16.32 -8.44
C THR A 21 -4.59 15.14 -9.18
N ASP A 22 -4.42 15.16 -10.50
CA ASP A 22 -4.55 14.03 -11.42
C ASP A 22 -3.55 12.90 -11.03
N SER A 23 -3.46 12.55 -9.74
CA SER A 23 -2.70 11.42 -9.21
C SER A 23 -3.32 10.07 -9.58
N ASN A 24 -4.49 10.08 -10.25
CA ASN A 24 -5.19 8.87 -10.66
C ASN A 24 -4.77 8.34 -12.05
N SER A 25 -3.90 9.06 -12.78
CA SER A 25 -3.50 8.68 -14.15
C SER A 25 -2.42 7.60 -14.18
N GLN A 26 -1.37 7.72 -13.35
CA GLN A 26 -0.29 6.73 -13.27
C GLN A 26 -0.74 5.43 -12.59
N THR A 27 -1.58 5.52 -11.56
CA THR A 27 -2.18 4.36 -10.89
C THR A 27 -3.07 3.58 -11.85
N SER A 28 -3.76 4.24 -12.78
CA SER A 28 -4.62 3.60 -13.78
C SER A 28 -3.84 2.75 -14.78
N GLU A 29 -2.70 3.21 -15.31
CA GLU A 29 -1.94 2.41 -16.29
C GLU A 29 -1.25 1.20 -15.65
N GLU A 30 -0.66 1.38 -14.46
CA GLU A 30 -0.10 0.25 -13.71
C GLU A 30 -1.19 -0.75 -13.31
N ALA A 31 -2.35 -0.29 -12.84
CA ALA A 31 -3.50 -1.14 -12.54
C ALA A 31 -3.99 -1.91 -13.77
N LYS A 32 -4.05 -1.28 -14.95
CA LYS A 32 -4.40 -1.97 -16.21
C LYS A 32 -3.38 -3.06 -16.56
N VAL A 33 -2.09 -2.80 -16.40
CA VAL A 33 -1.04 -3.80 -16.66
C VAL A 33 -1.15 -4.97 -15.67
N GLN A 34 -1.36 -4.68 -14.39
CA GLN A 34 -1.56 -5.70 -13.36
C GLN A 34 -2.83 -6.54 -13.64
N LEU A 35 -3.95 -5.90 -13.99
CA LEU A 35 -5.18 -6.58 -14.34
C LEU A 35 -4.99 -7.51 -15.55
N LYS A 36 -4.32 -7.04 -16.61
CA LYS A 36 -4.00 -7.88 -17.78
C LYS A 36 -3.16 -9.08 -17.40
N THR A 37 -2.16 -8.86 -16.55
CA THR A 37 -1.26 -9.92 -16.07
C THR A 37 -2.05 -10.96 -15.26
N ALA A 38 -2.92 -10.51 -14.36
CA ALA A 38 -3.77 -11.37 -13.56
C ALA A 38 -4.77 -12.16 -14.43
N LEU A 39 -5.36 -11.53 -15.44
CA LEU A 39 -6.26 -12.21 -16.38
C LEU A 39 -5.56 -13.34 -17.15
N VAL A 40 -4.36 -13.09 -17.68
CA VAL A 40 -3.56 -14.11 -18.38
C VAL A 40 -3.20 -15.26 -17.43
N TYR A 41 -2.81 -14.95 -16.20
CA TYR A 41 -2.49 -15.97 -15.20
C TYR A 41 -3.71 -16.86 -14.89
N CYS A 42 -4.87 -16.24 -14.64
CA CYS A 42 -6.12 -16.98 -14.41
C CYS A 42 -6.51 -17.84 -15.61
N GLU A 43 -6.38 -17.32 -16.83
CA GLU A 43 -6.64 -18.07 -18.06
C GLU A 43 -5.74 -19.30 -18.19
N GLN A 44 -4.44 -19.14 -17.99
CA GLN A 44 -3.47 -20.25 -18.01
C GLN A 44 -3.81 -21.30 -16.96
N LEU A 45 -4.10 -20.89 -15.73
CA LEU A 45 -4.48 -21.79 -14.64
C LEU A 45 -5.75 -22.58 -14.97
N LEU A 46 -6.73 -21.93 -15.59
CA LEU A 46 -7.98 -22.58 -16.00
C LEU A 46 -7.76 -23.56 -17.17
N LEU A 47 -6.87 -23.24 -18.11
CA LEU A 47 -6.47 -24.13 -19.21
C LEU A 47 -5.75 -25.37 -18.70
N GLU A 48 -4.76 -25.20 -17.82
CA GLU A 48 -4.00 -26.30 -17.20
C GLU A 48 -4.91 -27.28 -16.45
N ASN A 49 -5.96 -26.74 -15.82
CA ASN A 49 -6.95 -27.54 -15.09
C ASN A 49 -8.10 -28.07 -15.96
N ASN A 50 -8.04 -27.90 -17.29
CA ASN A 50 -9.08 -28.31 -18.24
C ASN A 50 -10.47 -27.73 -17.88
N LYS A 51 -10.51 -26.51 -17.33
CA LYS A 51 -11.75 -25.82 -16.93
C LYS A 51 -12.31 -24.93 -18.02
N ILE A 52 -11.48 -24.52 -18.98
CA ILE A 52 -11.90 -23.76 -20.16
C ILE A 52 -11.40 -24.45 -21.42
N ALA A 53 -12.13 -24.28 -22.52
CA ALA A 53 -11.78 -24.85 -23.81
C ALA A 53 -10.63 -24.05 -24.46
N THR A 54 -9.72 -24.75 -25.14
CA THR A 54 -8.65 -24.13 -25.93
C THR A 54 -9.17 -23.47 -27.21
N GLU A 55 -10.31 -23.95 -27.72
CA GLU A 55 -10.97 -23.37 -28.88
C GLU A 55 -12.21 -22.57 -28.46
N PRO A 56 -12.36 -21.34 -28.95
CA PRO A 56 -13.57 -20.56 -28.70
C PRO A 56 -14.77 -21.26 -29.35
N SER A 57 -15.81 -21.51 -28.58
CA SER A 57 -17.06 -22.02 -29.14
C SER A 57 -17.73 -20.94 -29.97
N ALA A 58 -18.03 -21.23 -31.23
CA ALA A 58 -18.78 -20.32 -32.11
C ALA A 58 -20.24 -20.11 -31.67
N VAL A 59 -20.73 -20.91 -30.71
CA VAL A 59 -22.12 -20.88 -30.24
C VAL A 59 -22.14 -20.67 -28.72
N ILE A 60 -22.43 -19.44 -28.32
CA ILE A 60 -22.74 -19.11 -26.94
C ILE A 60 -24.18 -19.56 -26.68
N LYS A 61 -24.36 -20.51 -25.76
CA LYS A 61 -25.69 -20.97 -25.33
C LYS A 61 -26.24 -20.01 -24.28
N GLU A 62 -27.56 -19.92 -24.18
CA GLU A 62 -28.26 -19.10 -23.17
C GLU A 62 -27.81 -19.42 -21.74
N GLU A 63 -27.51 -20.68 -21.45
CA GLU A 63 -26.99 -21.12 -20.14
C GLU A 63 -25.63 -20.48 -19.81
N HIS A 64 -24.74 -20.32 -20.79
CA HIS A 64 -23.46 -19.66 -20.60
C HIS A 64 -23.63 -18.17 -20.33
N MET A 65 -24.60 -17.53 -21.00
CA MET A 65 -24.93 -16.12 -20.75
C MET A 65 -25.41 -15.91 -19.32
N LYS A 66 -26.34 -16.75 -18.84
CA LYS A 66 -26.85 -16.69 -17.46
C LYS A 66 -25.75 -16.86 -16.40
N ILE A 67 -24.76 -17.72 -16.68
CA ILE A 67 -23.59 -17.88 -15.81
C ILE A 67 -22.75 -16.60 -15.80
N GLY A 68 -22.50 -16.00 -16.97
CA GLY A 68 -21.77 -14.74 -17.10
C GLY A 68 -22.47 -13.58 -16.38
N GLU A 69 -23.79 -13.45 -16.55
CA GLU A 69 -24.62 -12.46 -15.87
C GLU A 69 -24.56 -12.63 -14.34
N LYS A 70 -24.67 -13.86 -13.85
CA LYS A 70 -24.55 -14.15 -12.42
C LYS A 70 -23.18 -13.77 -11.88
N LEU A 71 -22.10 -14.12 -12.58
CA LEU A 71 -20.74 -13.76 -12.18
C LEU A 71 -20.56 -12.25 -12.11
N TYR A 72 -21.06 -11.54 -13.13
CA TYR A 72 -21.03 -10.08 -13.19
C TYR A 72 -21.78 -9.46 -12.02
N SER A 73 -23.00 -9.90 -11.75
CA SER A 73 -23.79 -9.43 -10.60
C SER A 73 -23.07 -9.67 -9.28
N THR A 74 -22.52 -10.87 -9.06
CA THR A 74 -21.77 -11.18 -7.83
C THR A 74 -20.53 -10.30 -7.68
N ILE A 75 -19.78 -10.05 -8.75
CA ILE A 75 -18.60 -9.15 -8.70
C ILE A 75 -19.03 -7.71 -8.37
N MET A 76 -20.12 -7.23 -8.98
CA MET A 76 -20.61 -5.88 -8.69
C MET A 76 -21.14 -5.75 -7.26
N GLU A 77 -21.79 -6.79 -6.74
CA GLU A 77 -22.26 -6.87 -5.35
C GLU A 77 -21.08 -6.85 -4.38
N THR A 78 -20.05 -7.67 -4.59
CA THR A 78 -18.86 -7.65 -3.73
C THR A 78 -18.07 -6.35 -3.84
N LEU A 79 -18.02 -5.72 -5.01
CA LEU A 79 -17.40 -4.40 -5.16
C LEU A 79 -18.23 -3.33 -4.43
N ALA A 80 -19.55 -3.38 -4.48
CA ALA A 80 -20.43 -2.48 -3.75
C ALA A 80 -20.30 -2.65 -2.22
N GLU A 81 -20.16 -3.88 -1.74
CA GLU A 81 -19.87 -4.18 -0.33
C GLU A 81 -18.49 -3.66 0.11
N ASN A 82 -17.50 -3.69 -0.79
CA ASN A 82 -16.15 -3.18 -0.53
C ASN A 82 -16.00 -1.65 -0.74
N ILE A 83 -17.05 -0.95 -1.17
CA ILE A 83 -17.10 0.52 -1.28
C ILE A 83 -17.41 1.19 0.09
N ILE A 84 -17.31 0.44 1.20
CA ILE A 84 -17.42 1.01 2.56
C ILE A 84 -16.11 0.71 3.30
N VAL A 85 -15.19 1.69 3.26
CA VAL A 85 -14.55 2.43 4.38
C VAL A 85 -13.36 3.20 3.79
N ILE A 86 -13.63 4.35 3.19
CA ILE A 86 -12.67 5.45 3.03
C ILE A 86 -13.48 6.74 3.11
N GLU A 87 -13.93 7.13 4.31
CA GLU A 87 -14.14 8.55 4.69
C GLU A 87 -14.55 8.69 6.17
N ASP A 88 -15.25 7.71 6.77
CA ASP A 88 -15.78 7.86 8.15
C ASP A 88 -14.99 7.13 9.27
N ASP A 89 -14.03 6.26 8.95
CA ASP A 89 -13.15 5.62 9.97
C ASP A 89 -11.85 6.40 10.23
N LEU A 90 -11.74 7.63 9.72
CA LEU A 90 -10.90 8.62 10.38
C LEU A 90 -11.70 9.22 11.54
N ILE A 91 -12.01 8.39 12.54
CA ILE A 91 -12.25 8.91 13.89
C ILE A 91 -10.90 9.50 14.30
N LEU A 92 -10.72 10.81 14.06
CA LEU A 92 -9.83 11.63 14.86
C LEU A 92 -10.34 11.44 16.29
N PHE A 93 -9.78 10.46 17.00
CA PHE A 93 -9.78 10.52 18.44
C PHE A 93 -9.09 11.84 18.74
N GLU A 94 -9.89 12.86 19.04
CA GLU A 94 -9.47 13.98 19.84
C GLU A 94 -9.17 13.40 21.24
N GLU A 95 -8.13 12.56 21.32
CA GLU A 95 -7.45 12.32 22.56
C GLU A 95 -6.86 13.68 22.88
N ALA A 96 -7.54 14.41 23.76
CA ALA A 96 -7.05 15.68 24.25
C ALA A 96 -5.66 15.39 24.79
N ASP A 97 -4.64 15.84 24.06
CA ASP A 97 -3.25 15.71 24.50
C ASP A 97 -3.20 16.42 25.86
N GLU A 98 -2.95 15.65 26.93
CA GLU A 98 -2.78 16.22 28.27
C GLU A 98 -1.38 16.87 28.32
N GLU A 99 -1.16 17.89 27.47
CA GLU A 99 -0.04 18.82 27.56
C GLU A 99 -0.13 19.52 28.93
N GLY A 100 0.50 18.93 29.93
CA GLY A 100 0.47 19.38 31.32
C GLY A 100 0.39 18.28 32.37
N LEU A 101 0.28 17.00 32.00
CA LEU A 101 0.31 15.90 32.97
C LEU A 101 1.70 15.71 33.60
N PHE A 102 2.75 16.21 32.96
CA PHE A 102 4.12 16.12 33.45
C PHE A 102 4.53 17.44 34.12
N GLU A 103 4.91 17.34 35.40
CA GLU A 103 5.55 18.45 36.12
C GLU A 103 6.98 18.61 35.60
N GLU A 104 7.39 19.86 35.34
CA GLU A 104 8.77 20.18 34.98
C GLU A 104 9.68 19.82 36.15
N VAL A 105 10.41 18.71 36.02
CA VAL A 105 11.43 18.33 36.99
C VAL A 105 12.59 19.28 36.80
N GLU A 106 12.84 20.16 37.78
CA GLU A 106 14.09 20.92 37.82
C GLU A 106 15.25 19.95 37.67
N ASP A 107 16.16 20.28 36.75
CA ASP A 107 17.31 19.47 36.34
C ASP A 107 18.17 19.15 37.58
N SER A 108 17.77 18.11 38.32
CA SER A 108 18.36 17.73 39.59
C SER A 108 19.60 16.92 39.27
N GLY A 109 20.57 17.58 38.64
CA GLY A 109 21.93 17.13 38.36
C GLY A 109 22.06 15.62 38.28
N LEU A 110 21.32 14.99 37.35
CA LEU A 110 21.53 13.58 37.07
C LEU A 110 22.97 13.45 36.65
N GLN A 111 23.73 12.76 37.51
CA GLN A 111 25.08 12.32 37.22
C GLN A 111 25.06 11.72 35.82
N SER A 112 25.93 12.22 34.95
CA SER A 112 26.06 11.79 33.57
C SER A 112 26.16 10.26 33.53
N ASP A 113 25.07 9.60 33.16
CA ASP A 113 25.05 8.17 32.96
C ASP A 113 25.93 7.88 31.75
N ASP A 114 26.94 7.07 32.02
CA ASP A 114 27.97 6.50 31.16
C ASP A 114 27.92 6.84 29.66
N GLU A 115 29.02 7.45 29.22
CA GLU A 115 29.36 7.78 27.83
C GLU A 115 29.06 6.61 26.89
N TYR A 116 28.13 6.81 25.96
CA TYR A 116 27.76 5.82 24.97
C TYR A 116 28.97 5.45 24.09
N HIS A 117 29.52 4.25 24.30
CA HIS A 117 30.61 3.69 23.49
C HIS A 117 30.05 2.71 22.44
N PRO A 118 29.85 3.14 21.17
CA PRO A 118 29.25 2.29 20.12
C PRO A 118 30.13 1.11 19.69
N ASP A 119 31.41 1.09 20.08
CA ASP A 119 32.37 0.09 19.62
C ASP A 119 32.34 -1.23 20.40
N GLU A 120 31.68 -1.29 21.55
CA GLU A 120 31.56 -2.52 22.35
C GLU A 120 30.58 -3.55 21.75
N LYS A 121 29.71 -3.12 20.83
CA LYS A 121 28.70 -3.99 20.19
C LYS A 121 29.13 -4.56 18.84
N ARG A 122 30.39 -4.39 18.43
CA ARG A 122 30.94 -5.18 17.32
C ARG A 122 31.34 -6.55 17.84
N SER A 123 30.36 -7.36 18.25
CA SER A 123 30.58 -8.79 18.41
C SER A 123 31.11 -9.29 17.07
N LYS A 124 32.36 -9.75 17.05
CA LYS A 124 32.92 -10.50 15.93
C LYS A 124 31.91 -11.59 15.61
N ILE A 125 31.25 -11.50 14.47
CA ILE A 125 30.33 -12.55 14.01
C ILE A 125 31.16 -13.83 14.03
N ASP A 126 30.79 -14.76 14.90
CA ASP A 126 31.50 -16.02 15.02
C ASP A 126 31.30 -16.78 13.70
N THR A 127 32.35 -16.86 12.88
CA THR A 127 32.28 -17.43 11.52
C THR A 127 31.97 -18.93 11.51
N ASP A 128 31.93 -19.52 12.70
CA ASP A 128 31.61 -20.91 12.98
C ASP A 128 30.09 -21.16 13.00
N ASP A 129 29.26 -20.15 13.23
CA ASP A 129 27.79 -20.25 13.19
C ASP A 129 27.19 -20.20 11.79
N ILE A 130 28.02 -20.04 10.75
CA ILE A 130 27.55 -20.05 9.37
C ILE A 130 27.43 -21.52 8.90
N PRO A 131 26.21 -22.02 8.60
CA PRO A 131 26.01 -23.41 8.19
C PRO A 131 26.78 -23.74 6.92
N LEU A 132 27.35 -24.95 6.87
CA LEU A 132 28.13 -25.43 5.72
C LEU A 132 27.35 -25.34 4.40
N ASP A 133 26.06 -25.62 4.43
CA ASP A 133 25.19 -25.55 3.25
C ASP A 133 25.11 -24.14 2.66
N TYR A 134 25.11 -23.12 3.52
CA TYR A 134 25.14 -21.73 3.09
C TYR A 134 26.48 -21.39 2.41
N LYS A 135 27.60 -21.84 2.99
CA LYS A 135 28.94 -21.67 2.39
C LYS A 135 29.02 -22.35 1.01
N ILE A 136 28.49 -23.56 0.88
CA ILE A 136 28.43 -24.30 -0.39
C ILE A 136 27.59 -23.54 -1.43
N LYS A 137 26.42 -23.04 -1.02
CA LYS A 137 25.52 -22.27 -1.91
C LYS A 137 26.20 -21.02 -2.45
N VAL A 138 26.90 -20.27 -1.61
CA VAL A 138 27.64 -19.06 -2.01
C VAL A 138 28.76 -19.38 -3.00
N VAL A 139 29.51 -20.46 -2.75
CA VAL A 139 30.59 -20.91 -3.66
C VAL A 139 30.03 -21.31 -5.03
N ASN A 140 28.93 -22.05 -5.06
CA ASN A 140 28.30 -22.50 -6.31
C ASN A 140 27.73 -21.32 -7.10
N LEU A 141 27.08 -20.37 -6.42
CA LEU A 141 26.56 -19.16 -7.06
C LEU A 141 27.68 -18.39 -7.77
N ARG A 142 28.83 -18.22 -7.10
CA ARG A 142 30.00 -17.55 -7.68
C ARG A 142 30.57 -18.29 -8.90
N LYS A 143 30.61 -19.63 -8.85
CA LYS A 143 31.07 -20.46 -9.97
C LYS A 143 30.12 -20.40 -11.17
N SER A 144 28.81 -20.40 -10.93
CA SER A 144 27.80 -20.23 -11.98
C SER A 144 27.90 -18.87 -12.67
N THR A 145 28.25 -17.81 -11.93
CA THR A 145 28.47 -16.48 -12.51
C THR A 145 29.80 -16.34 -13.26
N GLN A 146 30.83 -17.14 -12.95
CA GLN A 146 32.10 -17.13 -13.68
C GLN A 146 32.10 -18.03 -14.93
N ASN A 147 31.32 -19.11 -14.92
CA ASN A 147 31.21 -20.03 -16.06
C ASN A 147 30.12 -19.64 -17.07
N GLY A 148 29.52 -18.46 -16.88
CA GLY A 148 28.45 -17.88 -17.73
C GLY A 148 28.92 -16.72 -18.62
N ALA A 149 30.21 -16.65 -18.94
CA ALA A 149 30.78 -15.71 -19.92
C ALA A 149 31.59 -16.50 -20.98
#